data_AF-A0A1V5D3I6-F1
#
_entry.id   AF-A0A1V5D3I6-F1
#
_cell.length_a   1.000
_cell.length_b   1.000
_cell.length_c   1.000
_cell.angle_alpha   90.00
_cell.angle_beta   90.00
_cell.angle_gamma   90.00
#
_symmetry.space_group_name_H-M   'P 1'
#
loop_
_entity.id
_entity.type
_entity.pdbx_description
1 polymer ?
#
loop_
_entity_poly.entity_id
_entity_poly.type
_entity_poly.pdbx_seq_one_letter_code
_entity_poly.pdbx_strand_id
1 'polypeptide(L)'
;MKKTAPKFCGYTVIALSLALAISLLPIQATACYVVGDCRVTGGGEVTSGIDPDGGWDGTLAQGKYRSGSGQTNRYTFGGQAGANTAYPGPQGEWTHHQFAGPDGFFVFHGNVIDVIVCSDPGPCNPAAANGEYKQIDFGGWGRFNTYQDVNFEVQDAHWFEVHIEDLGEPGNKPRGIDLQSISCPSAGSVDIFAGIFGVLADCGCSDFYRIRIRANADPASAVVYEAYGYLTGGNFQIHQPTGFDMK
;
A
#
# COMPACT_ATOMS: atom_id res chain seq x y z
N MET A 1 -1.83 -14.18 27.44
CA MET A 1 -0.62 -14.88 26.92
C MET A 1 -0.27 -14.21 25.60
N LYS A 2 0.89 -13.55 25.47
CA LYS A 2 1.33 -12.98 24.18
C LYS A 2 1.66 -14.16 23.26
N LYS A 3 0.83 -14.43 22.25
CA LYS A 3 1.20 -15.36 21.17
C LYS A 3 2.39 -14.74 20.45
N THR A 4 3.53 -15.44 20.42
CA THR A 4 4.65 -15.05 19.56
C THR A 4 4.18 -15.11 18.12
N ALA A 5 4.08 -13.97 17.47
CA ALA A 5 3.78 -13.84 16.05
C ALA A 5 4.72 -14.73 15.22
N PRO A 6 4.22 -15.51 14.24
CA PRO A 6 5.06 -16.23 13.32
C PRO A 6 5.93 -15.24 12.53
N LYS A 7 7.24 -15.48 12.50
CA LYS A 7 8.16 -14.75 11.62
C LYS A 7 8.12 -15.39 10.24
N PHE A 8 7.61 -14.67 9.26
CA PHE A 8 7.69 -15.09 7.86
C PHE A 8 8.96 -14.48 7.27
N CYS A 9 9.92 -15.34 6.96
CA CYS A 9 11.15 -14.95 6.28
C CYS A 9 11.02 -15.47 4.84
N GLY A 10 10.83 -14.56 3.87
CA GLY A 10 10.82 -14.92 2.46
C GLY A 10 12.23 -15.29 2.00
N TYR A 11 12.35 -16.40 1.29
CA TYR A 11 13.61 -16.82 0.67
C TYR A 11 13.57 -16.45 -0.82
N THR A 12 14.35 -15.47 -1.24
CA THR A 12 14.61 -15.25 -2.66
C THR A 12 15.65 -16.27 -3.11
N VAL A 13 15.22 -17.31 -3.84
CA VAL A 13 16.16 -18.22 -4.51
C VAL A 13 16.64 -17.52 -5.78
N ILE A 14 17.82 -16.88 -5.71
CA ILE A 14 18.50 -16.40 -6.91
C ILE A 14 19.03 -17.64 -7.62
N ALA A 15 18.34 -18.06 -8.69
CA ALA A 15 18.85 -19.08 -9.60
C ALA A 15 20.03 -18.49 -10.38
N LEU A 16 21.25 -18.65 -9.85
CA LEU A 16 22.46 -18.34 -10.58
C LEU A 16 22.63 -19.40 -11.68
N SER A 17 22.39 -19.02 -12.93
CA SER A 17 22.66 -19.87 -14.08
C SER A 17 24.12 -20.36 -14.04
N LEU A 18 24.23 -21.68 -14.10
CA LEU A 18 25.44 -22.47 -13.86
C LEU A 18 26.55 -22.14 -14.88
N ALA A 19 27.45 -21.23 -14.54
CA ALA A 19 28.77 -21.17 -15.16
C ALA A 19 29.81 -20.56 -14.21
N LEU A 20 30.78 -21.40 -13.85
CA LEU A 20 32.05 -21.10 -13.19
C LEU A 20 32.02 -20.81 -11.67
N ALA A 21 32.52 -21.80 -10.93
CA ALA A 21 32.74 -21.78 -9.50
C ALA A 21 33.76 -20.73 -9.09
N ILE A 22 33.29 -19.62 -8.51
CA ILE A 22 34.02 -18.83 -7.53
C ILE A 22 33.10 -18.68 -6.32
N SER A 23 33.58 -19.10 -5.15
CA SER A 23 32.85 -19.10 -3.89
C SER A 23 32.53 -17.67 -3.43
N LEU A 24 31.42 -17.13 -3.92
CA LEU A 24 30.73 -16.02 -3.31
C LEU A 24 29.62 -16.64 -2.45
N LEU A 25 29.83 -16.68 -1.13
CA LEU A 25 28.74 -16.96 -0.21
C LEU A 25 27.66 -15.90 -0.43
N PRO A 26 26.42 -16.26 -0.78
CA PRO A 26 25.36 -15.27 -0.88
C PRO A 26 25.16 -14.69 0.52
N ILE A 27 25.45 -13.40 0.69
CA ILE A 27 25.00 -12.65 1.86
C ILE A 27 23.49 -12.53 1.71
N GLN A 28 22.77 -13.49 2.26
CA GLN A 28 21.32 -13.48 2.32
C GLN A 28 20.93 -12.51 3.44
N ALA A 29 20.55 -11.29 3.07
CA ALA A 29 19.84 -10.41 3.97
C ALA A 29 18.39 -10.92 4.09
N THR A 30 18.15 -11.75 5.10
CA THR A 30 16.82 -12.26 5.42
C THR A 30 16.03 -11.15 6.11
N ALA A 31 15.24 -10.39 5.34
CA ALA A 31 14.22 -9.54 5.94
C ALA A 31 13.11 -10.46 6.48
N CYS A 32 13.11 -10.70 7.79
CA CYS A 32 12.04 -11.44 8.45
C CYS A 32 10.95 -10.46 8.85
N TYR A 33 9.76 -10.61 8.27
CA TYR A 33 8.59 -9.81 8.62
C TYR A 33 7.93 -10.43 9.85
N VAL A 34 7.67 -9.59 10.85
CA VAL A 34 6.80 -9.96 11.97
C VAL A 34 5.39 -9.66 11.49
N VAL A 35 4.60 -10.71 11.27
CA VAL A 35 3.18 -10.57 10.92
C VAL A 35 2.38 -10.45 12.21
N GLY A 36 1.62 -9.37 12.33
CA GLY A 36 0.72 -9.15 13.45
C GLY A 36 -0.69 -8.81 13.00
N ASP A 37 -1.58 -8.76 13.98
CA ASP A 37 -2.92 -8.23 13.81
C ASP A 37 -2.84 -6.70 13.94
N CYS A 38 -3.45 -5.96 13.01
CA CYS A 38 -3.66 -4.52 13.12
C CYS A 38 -4.88 -4.13 12.28
N ARG A 39 -5.26 -2.85 12.39
CA ARG A 39 -6.33 -2.26 11.59
C ARG A 39 -5.87 -0.93 11.04
N VAL A 40 -6.50 -0.48 9.97
CA VAL A 40 -6.29 0.85 9.42
C VAL A 40 -7.63 1.55 9.26
N THR A 41 -7.62 2.83 9.59
CA THR A 41 -8.61 3.78 9.10
C THR A 41 -7.85 4.85 8.36
N GLY A 42 -8.34 5.24 7.21
CA GLY A 42 -7.78 6.41 6.55
C GLY A 42 -8.45 6.75 5.26
N GLY A 43 -7.94 7.82 4.67
CA GLY A 43 -8.42 8.35 3.42
C GLY A 43 -7.55 9.50 2.97
N GLY A 44 -7.56 9.74 1.68
CA GLY A 44 -6.71 10.75 1.07
C GLY A 44 -7.18 11.11 -0.32
N GLU A 45 -6.67 12.25 -0.78
CA GLU A 45 -6.78 12.71 -2.16
C GLU A 45 -5.38 12.76 -2.75
N VAL A 46 -5.20 12.17 -3.93
CA VAL A 46 -3.94 12.25 -4.68
C VAL A 46 -4.22 12.85 -6.05
N THR A 47 -3.60 14.00 -6.31
CA THR A 47 -3.43 14.55 -7.65
C THR A 47 -2.10 14.06 -8.21
N SER A 48 -2.13 13.29 -9.30
CA SER A 48 -0.91 12.92 -10.03
C SER A 48 -0.66 13.90 -11.18
N GLY A 49 0.59 14.33 -11.39
CA GLY A 49 0.99 15.25 -12.46
C GLY A 49 2.48 15.58 -12.37
N ILE A 50 3.19 15.72 -13.49
CA ILE A 50 4.63 16.04 -13.54
C ILE A 50 4.82 17.55 -13.31
N ASP A 51 5.71 17.90 -12.39
CA ASP A 51 6.40 19.20 -12.35
C ASP A 51 7.59 19.14 -13.34
N PRO A 52 7.63 20.00 -14.38
CA PRO A 52 8.66 19.97 -15.43
C PRO A 52 10.10 20.30 -14.98
N ASP A 53 10.34 20.86 -13.79
CA ASP A 53 11.63 21.51 -13.48
C ASP A 53 12.57 20.78 -12.49
N GLY A 54 12.26 19.53 -12.11
CA GLY A 54 13.25 18.60 -11.52
C GLY A 54 13.87 18.99 -10.17
N GLY A 55 13.32 19.98 -9.47
CA GLY A 55 13.65 20.33 -8.09
C GLY A 55 12.51 19.99 -7.12
N TRP A 56 12.83 19.76 -5.85
CA TRP A 56 11.83 19.70 -4.77
C TRP A 56 11.59 21.12 -4.24
N ASP A 57 10.42 21.69 -4.54
CA ASP A 57 10.10 23.11 -4.28
C ASP A 57 9.14 23.35 -3.09
N GLY A 58 8.70 22.28 -2.44
CA GLY A 58 7.66 22.34 -1.39
C GLY A 58 6.23 22.23 -1.91
N THR A 59 6.03 21.81 -3.17
CA THR A 59 4.72 21.51 -3.74
C THR A 59 4.64 20.08 -4.30
N LEU A 60 3.56 19.38 -3.87
CA LEU A 60 2.83 18.24 -4.45
C LEU A 60 3.58 16.97 -4.94
N ALA A 61 3.26 15.82 -4.34
CA ALA A 61 3.69 14.50 -4.78
C ALA A 61 2.82 13.94 -5.92
N GLN A 62 3.53 13.53 -6.96
CA GLN A 62 3.07 12.99 -8.21
C GLN A 62 2.86 11.47 -8.05
N GLY A 63 1.63 10.97 -8.15
CA GLY A 63 1.41 9.54 -8.38
C GLY A 63 1.98 9.15 -9.75
N LYS A 64 2.96 8.25 -9.80
CA LYS A 64 3.50 7.74 -11.07
C LYS A 64 2.69 6.54 -11.53
N TYR A 65 1.68 6.79 -12.36
CA TYR A 65 1.45 5.92 -13.52
C TYR A 65 1.46 6.79 -14.76
N ARG A 66 2.58 6.73 -15.50
CA ARG A 66 2.62 7.24 -16.87
C ARG A 66 2.07 6.13 -17.75
N SER A 67 0.80 6.22 -18.15
CA SER A 67 0.48 5.70 -19.48
C SER A 67 1.32 6.51 -20.46
N GLY A 68 1.82 5.91 -21.55
CA GLY A 68 2.80 6.50 -22.46
C GLY A 68 2.43 7.86 -23.10
N SER A 69 1.24 8.42 -22.81
CA SER A 69 0.74 9.72 -23.26
C SER A 69 1.09 10.91 -22.34
N GLY A 70 1.64 10.69 -21.15
CA GLY A 70 1.93 11.78 -20.18
C GLY A 70 0.71 12.25 -19.38
N GLN A 71 -0.45 11.61 -19.54
CA GLN A 71 -1.62 11.80 -18.68
C GLN A 71 -1.51 10.97 -17.39
N THR A 72 -2.10 11.49 -16.32
CA THR A 72 -1.95 10.97 -14.95
C THR A 72 -3.32 10.75 -14.30
N ASN A 73 -3.44 9.73 -13.45
CA ASN A 73 -4.69 9.33 -12.78
C ASN A 73 -4.98 10.16 -11.52
N ARG A 74 -6.09 10.89 -11.48
CA ARG A 74 -6.58 11.54 -10.26
C ARG A 74 -7.52 10.62 -9.51
N TYR A 75 -7.26 10.38 -8.23
CA TYR A 75 -8.09 9.51 -7.42
C TYR A 75 -8.19 9.95 -5.95
N THR A 76 -9.26 9.53 -5.28
CA THR A 76 -9.37 9.50 -3.82
C THR A 76 -9.57 8.07 -3.36
N PHE A 77 -9.28 7.82 -2.09
CA PHE A 77 -9.53 6.53 -1.47
C PHE A 77 -9.89 6.73 0.00
N GLY A 78 -10.43 5.68 0.61
CA GLY A 78 -10.54 5.59 2.05
C GLY A 78 -11.48 4.51 2.52
N GLY A 79 -11.53 4.36 3.84
CA GLY A 79 -12.33 3.37 4.53
C GLY A 79 -11.60 2.81 5.73
N GLN A 80 -11.90 1.55 6.03
CA GLN A 80 -11.29 0.81 7.13
C GLN A 80 -11.00 -0.64 6.74
N ALA A 81 -9.91 -1.20 7.26
CA ALA A 81 -9.61 -2.63 7.20
C ALA A 81 -9.15 -3.10 8.59
N GLY A 82 -9.54 -4.30 8.99
CA GLY A 82 -9.21 -4.89 10.29
C GLY A 82 -10.07 -4.37 11.44
N ALA A 83 -11.12 -3.61 11.13
CA ALA A 83 -12.11 -3.16 12.09
C ALA A 83 -13.44 -3.86 11.75
N ASN A 84 -13.89 -4.78 12.59
CA ASN A 84 -15.17 -5.44 12.40
C ASN A 84 -16.30 -4.40 12.39
N THR A 85 -16.94 -4.18 11.24
CA THR A 85 -18.06 -3.22 11.11
C THR A 85 -19.39 -3.83 11.55
N ALA A 86 -19.50 -5.16 11.54
CA ALA A 86 -20.58 -5.95 12.12
C ALA A 86 -20.08 -7.39 12.44
N TYR A 87 -20.76 -8.13 13.33
CA TYR A 87 -20.46 -9.55 13.58
C TYR A 87 -21.71 -10.43 13.40
N PRO A 88 -21.63 -11.53 12.63
CA PRO A 88 -20.58 -11.85 11.65
C PRO A 88 -20.71 -10.88 10.46
N GLY A 89 -19.65 -10.14 10.15
CA GLY A 89 -19.67 -9.10 9.13
C GLY A 89 -18.28 -8.84 8.58
N PRO A 90 -18.19 -8.03 7.51
CA PRO A 90 -16.92 -7.80 6.83
C PRO A 90 -15.92 -7.13 7.78
N GLN A 91 -14.64 -7.48 7.65
CA GLN A 91 -13.54 -6.92 8.44
C GLN A 91 -13.16 -5.50 7.99
N GLY A 92 -14.10 -4.77 7.40
CA GLY A 92 -13.92 -3.42 6.89
C GLY A 92 -14.54 -3.20 5.51
N GLU A 93 -14.41 -1.97 5.03
CA GLU A 93 -14.84 -1.53 3.70
C GLU A 93 -13.79 -0.57 3.17
N TRP A 94 -13.47 -0.67 1.88
CA TRP A 94 -12.54 0.25 1.24
C TRP A 94 -13.13 0.79 -0.05
N THR A 95 -12.97 2.08 -0.30
CA THR A 95 -13.44 2.72 -1.53
C THR A 95 -12.27 3.38 -2.24
N HIS A 96 -12.19 3.18 -3.56
CA HIS A 96 -11.27 3.87 -4.44
C HIS A 96 -12.08 4.57 -5.54
N HIS A 97 -11.87 5.87 -5.70
CA HIS A 97 -12.57 6.68 -6.68
C HIS A 97 -11.54 7.26 -7.66
N GLN A 98 -11.55 6.76 -8.88
CA GLN A 98 -10.80 7.27 -10.02
C GLN A 98 -11.64 8.36 -10.72
N PHE A 99 -11.21 9.63 -10.65
CA PHE A 99 -11.93 10.77 -11.21
C PHE A 99 -11.59 11.05 -12.69
N ALA A 100 -10.33 10.86 -13.07
CA ALA A 100 -9.85 11.19 -14.41
C ALA A 100 -8.48 10.57 -14.66
N GLY A 101 -8.17 10.29 -15.92
CA GLY A 101 -6.87 9.78 -16.35
C GLY A 101 -7.01 8.77 -17.48
N PRO A 102 -5.90 8.15 -17.90
CA PRO A 102 -5.90 7.14 -18.96
C PRO A 102 -6.74 5.89 -18.64
N ASP A 103 -7.02 5.62 -17.37
CA ASP A 103 -7.80 4.46 -16.93
C ASP A 103 -9.30 4.76 -16.73
N GLY A 104 -9.75 5.88 -17.30
CA GLY A 104 -11.15 6.30 -17.30
C GLY A 104 -11.58 6.90 -15.96
N PHE A 105 -12.88 6.80 -15.71
CA PHE A 105 -13.56 7.24 -14.50
C PHE A 105 -14.26 6.04 -13.86
N PHE A 106 -14.06 5.81 -12.56
CA PHE A 106 -14.82 4.79 -11.84
C PHE A 106 -14.81 4.94 -10.32
N VAL A 107 -15.78 4.30 -9.66
CA VAL A 107 -15.79 4.08 -8.22
C VAL A 107 -15.78 2.58 -7.96
N PHE A 108 -14.74 2.12 -7.26
CA PHE A 108 -14.56 0.75 -6.83
C PHE A 108 -14.79 0.63 -5.33
N HIS A 109 -15.64 -0.30 -4.90
CA HIS A 109 -15.88 -0.61 -3.50
C HIS A 109 -15.40 -2.02 -3.18
N GLY A 110 -14.38 -2.14 -2.34
CA GLY A 110 -14.00 -3.36 -1.66
C GLY A 110 -15.02 -3.67 -0.56
N ASN A 111 -15.93 -4.61 -0.84
CA ASN A 111 -17.03 -4.95 0.06
C ASN A 111 -16.65 -6.02 1.09
N VAL A 112 -15.65 -6.84 0.76
CA VAL A 112 -15.19 -7.96 1.59
C VAL A 112 -13.67 -7.87 1.68
N ILE A 113 -13.14 -7.92 2.90
CA ILE A 113 -11.70 -7.96 3.16
C ILE A 113 -11.44 -9.31 3.82
N ASP A 114 -10.69 -10.17 3.12
CA ASP A 114 -10.41 -11.55 3.52
C ASP A 114 -8.99 -11.72 4.06
N VAL A 115 -8.07 -10.88 3.59
CA VAL A 115 -6.65 -10.93 3.95
C VAL A 115 -6.27 -9.59 4.55
N ILE A 116 -5.64 -9.64 5.72
CA ILE A 116 -5.04 -8.48 6.38
C ILE A 116 -3.70 -8.94 6.96
N VAL A 117 -2.64 -8.21 6.66
CA VAL A 117 -1.29 -8.51 7.10
C VAL A 117 -0.60 -7.21 7.47
N CYS A 118 -0.12 -7.14 8.71
CA CYS A 118 0.63 -5.99 9.18
C CYS A 118 2.11 -6.34 9.27
N SER A 119 2.96 -5.41 8.84
CA SER A 119 4.39 -5.66 8.70
C SER A 119 5.22 -4.41 9.02
N ASP A 120 6.54 -4.56 9.02
CA ASP A 120 7.49 -3.51 9.38
C ASP A 120 7.24 -2.87 10.77
N PRO A 121 7.58 -3.60 11.86
CA PRO A 121 7.34 -3.10 13.21
C PRO A 121 8.19 -1.86 13.53
N GLY A 122 7.69 -1.03 14.44
CA GLY A 122 8.35 0.23 14.82
C GLY A 122 7.63 1.43 14.22
N PRO A 123 6.41 1.74 14.68
CA PRO A 123 5.55 2.77 14.11
C PRO A 123 6.23 4.14 14.04
N CYS A 124 5.88 4.95 13.05
CA CYS A 124 6.35 6.32 12.93
C CYS A 124 5.52 7.28 13.80
N ASN A 125 6.08 8.41 14.22
CA ASN A 125 5.31 9.42 14.97
C ASN A 125 4.38 10.21 14.02
N PRO A 126 3.14 10.53 14.42
CA PRO A 126 2.54 10.33 15.76
C PRO A 126 1.84 8.96 15.94
N ALA A 127 1.74 8.13 14.90
CA ALA A 127 1.09 6.82 14.94
C ALA A 127 1.70 5.84 15.95
N ALA A 128 2.92 6.11 16.44
CA ALA A 128 3.59 5.32 17.46
C ALA A 128 2.82 5.15 18.78
N ALA A 129 1.88 6.06 19.08
CA ALA A 129 0.99 5.90 20.23
C ALA A 129 -0.12 4.85 20.00
N ASN A 130 -0.40 4.52 18.74
CA ASN A 130 -1.63 3.86 18.32
C ASN A 130 -1.41 2.52 17.61
N GLY A 131 -0.25 2.29 16.99
CA GLY A 131 0.06 1.09 16.22
C GLY A 131 1.37 0.43 16.64
N GLU A 132 1.59 -0.82 16.22
CA GLU A 132 2.88 -1.52 16.37
C GLU A 132 3.65 -1.62 15.04
N TYR A 133 2.97 -1.36 13.94
CA TYR A 133 3.42 -1.59 12.56
C TYR A 133 3.31 -0.30 11.75
N LYS A 134 4.22 -0.14 10.80
CA LYS A 134 4.20 0.96 9.83
C LYS A 134 3.48 0.57 8.54
N GLN A 135 3.29 -0.72 8.28
CA GLN A 135 2.75 -1.21 7.03
C GLN A 135 1.54 -2.10 7.27
N ILE A 136 0.56 -1.99 6.38
CA ILE A 136 -0.59 -2.87 6.31
C ILE A 136 -0.90 -3.20 4.86
N ASP A 137 -0.99 -4.48 4.58
CA ASP A 137 -1.46 -5.05 3.35
C ASP A 137 -2.83 -5.68 3.59
N PHE A 138 -3.81 -5.40 2.75
CA PHE A 138 -5.08 -6.09 2.80
C PHE A 138 -5.67 -6.34 1.42
N GLY A 139 -6.52 -7.35 1.32
CA GLY A 139 -7.15 -7.72 0.06
C GLY A 139 -8.43 -8.50 0.26
N GLY A 140 -9.23 -8.56 -0.79
CA GLY A 140 -10.53 -9.20 -0.78
C GLY A 140 -11.32 -8.92 -2.05
N TRP A 141 -12.64 -8.98 -1.97
CA TRP A 141 -13.52 -8.79 -3.11
C TRP A 141 -14.19 -7.41 -3.12
N GLY A 142 -14.28 -6.84 -4.32
CA GLY A 142 -14.98 -5.59 -4.56
C GLY A 142 -15.70 -5.57 -5.90
N ARG A 143 -16.39 -4.45 -6.16
CA ARG A 143 -17.15 -4.22 -7.39
C ARG A 143 -17.05 -2.76 -7.83
N PHE A 144 -17.21 -2.54 -9.13
CA PHE A 144 -17.37 -1.22 -9.70
C PHE A 144 -18.84 -0.80 -9.59
N ASN A 145 -19.11 0.34 -8.92
CA ASN A 145 -20.48 0.87 -8.80
C ASN A 145 -20.82 1.87 -9.92
N THR A 146 -19.83 2.64 -10.34
CA THR A 146 -19.93 3.60 -11.45
C THR A 146 -18.66 3.47 -12.27
N TYR A 147 -18.75 3.42 -13.59
CA TYR A 147 -17.58 3.43 -14.47
C TYR A 147 -17.93 4.03 -15.84
N GLN A 148 -16.96 4.73 -16.43
CA GLN A 148 -17.04 5.34 -17.75
C GLN A 148 -15.65 5.34 -18.38
N ASP A 149 -15.58 5.01 -19.68
CA ASP A 149 -14.35 5.04 -20.48
C ASP A 149 -13.20 4.20 -19.89
N VAL A 150 -13.53 3.11 -19.19
CA VAL A 150 -12.56 2.13 -18.70
C VAL A 150 -12.05 1.26 -19.86
N ASN A 151 -10.77 0.93 -19.83
CA ASN A 151 -10.09 0.17 -20.89
C ASN A 151 -9.97 -1.33 -20.57
N PHE A 152 -10.68 -1.81 -19.56
CA PHE A 152 -10.72 -3.20 -19.11
C PHE A 152 -12.16 -3.71 -19.01
N GLU A 153 -12.31 -5.03 -19.00
CA GLU A 153 -13.62 -5.67 -18.80
C GLU A 153 -14.04 -5.57 -17.33
N VAL A 154 -15.23 -5.03 -17.09
CA VAL A 154 -15.85 -4.98 -15.76
C VAL A 154 -16.71 -6.22 -15.56
N GLN A 155 -16.44 -6.96 -14.49
CA GLN A 155 -17.18 -8.15 -14.08
C GLN A 155 -17.97 -7.88 -12.79
N ASP A 156 -18.80 -8.84 -12.38
CA ASP A 156 -19.62 -8.73 -11.16
C ASP A 156 -18.77 -8.58 -9.88
N ALA A 157 -17.57 -9.17 -9.87
CA ALA A 157 -16.65 -9.12 -8.75
C ALA A 157 -15.18 -9.13 -9.21
N HIS A 158 -14.35 -8.38 -8.50
CA HIS A 158 -12.91 -8.32 -8.71
C HIS A 158 -12.17 -8.51 -7.38
N TRP A 159 -11.04 -9.22 -7.43
CA TRP A 159 -10.10 -9.21 -6.32
C TRP A 159 -9.36 -7.88 -6.29
N PHE A 160 -9.15 -7.32 -5.12
CA PHE A 160 -8.35 -6.12 -4.93
C PHE A 160 -7.31 -6.32 -3.82
N GLU A 161 -6.22 -5.56 -3.93
CA GLU A 161 -5.10 -5.55 -3.02
C GLU A 161 -4.77 -4.10 -2.70
N VAL A 162 -4.58 -3.78 -1.43
CA VAL A 162 -4.16 -2.47 -0.95
C VAL A 162 -2.91 -2.65 -0.11
N HIS A 163 -1.94 -1.77 -0.34
CA HIS A 163 -0.75 -1.61 0.48
C HIS A 163 -0.72 -0.17 1.01
N ILE A 164 -0.56 -0.04 2.32
CA ILE A 164 -0.47 1.24 3.02
C ILE A 164 0.77 1.27 3.89
N GLU A 165 1.43 2.42 3.90
CA GLU A 165 2.51 2.72 4.83
C GLU A 165 2.20 4.02 5.59
N ASP A 166 2.13 3.93 6.92
CA ASP A 166 2.03 5.04 7.87
C ASP A 166 3.46 5.43 8.28
N LEU A 167 4.05 6.30 7.48
CA LEU A 167 5.47 6.68 7.57
C LEU A 167 5.67 7.98 8.36
N GLY A 168 4.59 8.47 8.96
CA GLY A 168 4.53 9.71 9.72
C GLY A 168 4.00 10.88 8.89
N GLU A 169 3.48 11.90 9.58
CA GLU A 169 2.81 13.01 8.91
C GLU A 169 3.79 13.96 8.21
N PRO A 170 3.70 14.16 6.88
CA PRO A 170 4.40 15.22 6.16
C PRO A 170 3.72 16.56 6.48
N GLY A 171 3.93 17.03 7.70
CA GLY A 171 3.35 18.27 8.24
C GLY A 171 3.95 18.68 9.57
N ASN A 172 4.61 17.74 10.27
CA ASN A 172 5.22 17.95 11.57
C ASN A 172 6.76 17.91 11.57
N LYS A 173 7.42 17.96 10.41
CA LYS A 173 8.89 18.09 10.42
C LYS A 173 9.30 19.48 10.91
N PRO A 174 10.19 19.58 11.92
CA PRO A 174 10.90 20.82 12.17
C PRO A 174 11.62 21.24 10.89
N ARG A 175 11.51 22.52 10.52
CA ARG A 175 12.36 23.08 9.45
C ARG A 175 13.84 22.78 9.79
N GLY A 176 14.59 22.19 8.85
CA GLY A 176 16.03 21.99 8.98
C GLY A 176 16.53 20.56 9.17
N ILE A 177 15.69 19.53 9.06
CA ILE A 177 16.17 18.15 8.90
C ILE A 177 16.67 17.96 7.46
N ASP A 178 17.88 17.42 7.31
CA ASP A 178 18.43 17.04 6.02
C ASP A 178 17.63 15.87 5.44
N LEU A 179 16.79 16.17 4.44
CA LEU A 179 15.97 15.17 3.75
C LEU A 179 16.80 14.25 2.86
N GLN A 180 18.09 14.53 2.65
CA GLN A 180 18.96 13.73 1.79
C GLN A 180 19.27 12.34 2.36
N SER A 181 19.04 12.11 3.66
CA SER A 181 19.28 10.81 4.29
C SER A 181 18.04 9.93 4.43
N ILE A 182 16.88 10.36 3.92
CA ILE A 182 15.62 9.61 4.06
C ILE A 182 15.38 8.78 2.80
N SER A 183 15.26 7.47 2.97
CA SER A 183 14.90 6.54 1.90
C SER A 183 13.38 6.49 1.74
N CYS A 184 12.86 7.09 0.66
CA CYS A 184 11.47 6.98 0.24
C CYS A 184 11.41 6.31 -1.15
N PRO A 185 11.38 4.97 -1.23
CA PRO A 185 11.32 4.26 -2.51
C PRO A 185 10.12 4.73 -3.35
N SER A 186 10.32 5.02 -4.63
CA SER A 186 9.27 5.62 -5.47
C SER A 186 8.01 4.75 -5.64
N ALA A 187 8.13 3.45 -5.36
CA ALA A 187 7.07 2.46 -5.45
C ALA A 187 6.63 1.99 -4.06
N GLY A 188 6.96 2.73 -2.99
CA GLY A 188 6.78 2.26 -1.63
C GLY A 188 7.73 1.12 -1.28
N SER A 189 7.60 0.67 -0.05
CA SER A 189 8.22 -0.52 0.50
C SER A 189 7.63 -1.80 -0.10
N VAL A 190 7.98 -2.91 0.53
CA VAL A 190 7.51 -4.24 0.19
C VAL A 190 6.02 -4.39 0.53
N ASP A 191 5.22 -4.75 -0.47
CA ASP A 191 3.86 -5.27 -0.26
C ASP A 191 3.86 -6.81 -0.34
N ILE A 192 3.09 -7.47 0.54
CA ILE A 192 3.08 -8.94 0.61
C ILE A 192 2.56 -9.61 -0.67
N PHE A 193 1.70 -8.92 -1.43
CA PHE A 193 1.06 -9.48 -2.62
C PHE A 193 2.00 -9.58 -3.82
N ALA A 194 2.98 -8.69 -3.93
CA ALA A 194 3.95 -8.69 -5.02
C ALA A 194 5.11 -9.69 -4.80
N GLY A 195 5.32 -10.18 -3.57
CA GLY A 195 6.46 -11.02 -3.22
C GLY A 195 7.83 -10.34 -3.44
N ILE A 196 7.85 -9.02 -3.63
CA ILE A 196 9.05 -8.24 -3.90
C ILE A 196 9.67 -7.84 -2.57
N PHE A 197 10.84 -8.38 -2.25
CA PHE A 197 11.65 -7.90 -1.14
C PHE A 197 12.51 -6.71 -1.62
N GLY A 198 12.25 -5.53 -1.05
CA GLY A 198 12.80 -4.24 -1.46
C GLY A 198 13.26 -3.42 -0.26
N VAL A 199 13.67 -2.18 -0.53
CA VAL A 199 14.11 -1.22 0.50
C VAL A 199 12.89 -0.76 1.29
N LEU A 200 12.97 -0.79 2.63
CA LEU A 200 11.93 -0.22 3.49
C LEU A 200 12.01 1.30 3.47
N ALA A 201 10.86 1.96 3.50
CA ALA A 201 10.75 3.39 3.61
C ALA A 201 11.04 3.85 5.04
N ASP A 202 11.74 4.97 5.16
CA ASP A 202 12.09 5.54 6.46
C ASP A 202 10.93 6.34 7.05
N CYS A 203 10.86 6.39 8.38
CA CYS A 203 10.01 7.37 9.04
C CYS A 203 10.39 8.78 8.61
N GLY A 204 9.40 9.57 8.21
CA GLY A 204 9.57 10.89 7.64
C GLY A 204 9.34 10.94 6.13
N CYS A 205 9.12 9.82 5.45
CA CYS A 205 8.39 9.87 4.18
C CYS A 205 6.94 10.31 4.45
N SER A 206 6.26 10.82 3.42
CA SER A 206 4.80 10.87 3.48
C SER A 206 4.26 9.45 3.60
N ASP A 207 3.02 9.31 4.05
CA ASP A 207 2.27 8.07 3.94
C ASP A 207 2.24 7.56 2.50
N PHE A 208 2.24 6.23 2.31
CA PHE A 208 2.19 5.62 0.99
C PHE A 208 0.91 4.82 0.81
N TYR A 209 0.35 4.87 -0.41
CA TYR A 209 -0.81 4.08 -0.82
C TYR A 209 -0.52 3.39 -2.14
N ARG A 210 -0.92 2.14 -2.26
CA ARG A 210 -1.05 1.40 -3.51
C ARG A 210 -2.36 0.62 -3.50
N ILE A 211 -3.04 0.59 -4.63
CA ILE A 211 -4.13 -0.35 -4.91
C ILE A 211 -3.86 -1.08 -6.21
N ARG A 212 -4.17 -2.37 -6.24
CA ARG A 212 -4.30 -3.19 -7.45
C ARG A 212 -5.70 -3.77 -7.52
N ILE A 213 -6.32 -3.71 -8.69
CA ILE A 213 -7.57 -4.39 -9.00
C ILE A 213 -7.28 -5.45 -10.06
N ARG A 214 -7.67 -6.68 -9.77
CA ARG A 214 -7.47 -7.84 -10.62
C ARG A 214 -8.61 -7.97 -11.64
N ALA A 215 -8.37 -8.67 -12.74
CA ALA A 215 -9.31 -8.81 -13.86
C ALA A 215 -10.64 -9.44 -13.45
N ASN A 216 -10.63 -10.29 -12.43
CA ASN A 216 -11.81 -10.95 -11.88
C ASN A 216 -11.59 -11.31 -10.40
N ALA A 217 -12.48 -12.11 -9.82
CA ALA A 217 -12.44 -12.51 -8.41
C ALA A 217 -11.26 -13.44 -8.03
N ASP A 218 -10.49 -13.96 -8.99
CA ASP A 218 -9.30 -14.76 -8.72
C ASP A 218 -8.11 -13.84 -8.36
N PRO A 219 -7.51 -13.97 -7.16
CA PRO A 219 -6.32 -13.20 -6.77
C PRO A 219 -5.11 -13.44 -7.69
N ALA A 220 -5.07 -14.56 -8.42
CA ALA A 220 -4.02 -14.87 -9.38
C ALA A 220 -4.25 -14.26 -10.78
N SER A 221 -5.41 -13.62 -11.02
CA SER A 221 -5.70 -13.03 -12.33
C SER A 221 -4.85 -11.77 -12.62
N ALA A 222 -4.84 -11.34 -13.88
CA ALA A 222 -4.06 -10.18 -14.30
C ALA A 222 -4.50 -8.90 -13.58
N VAL A 223 -3.56 -8.01 -13.26
CA VAL A 223 -3.89 -6.67 -12.77
C VAL A 223 -4.45 -5.83 -13.93
N VAL A 224 -5.66 -5.31 -13.78
CA VAL A 224 -6.31 -4.44 -14.79
C VAL A 224 -6.23 -2.97 -14.43
N TYR A 225 -5.98 -2.67 -13.16
CA TYR A 225 -5.76 -1.31 -12.69
C TYR A 225 -4.75 -1.33 -11.53
N GLU A 226 -3.78 -0.44 -11.57
CA GLU A 226 -2.87 -0.17 -10.46
C GLU A 226 -2.67 1.33 -10.32
N ALA A 227 -2.78 1.82 -9.08
CA ALA A 227 -2.45 3.18 -8.73
C ALA A 227 -1.66 3.18 -7.44
N TYR A 228 -0.60 3.98 -7.37
CA TYR A 228 0.18 4.14 -6.16
C TYR A 228 0.88 5.48 -6.07
N GLY A 229 1.23 5.87 -4.86
CA GLY A 229 2.01 7.06 -4.59
C GLY A 229 2.05 7.43 -3.12
N TYR A 230 2.96 8.34 -2.82
CA TYR A 230 3.02 9.02 -1.54
C TYR A 230 1.92 10.08 -1.43
N LEU A 231 1.28 10.17 -0.28
CA LEU A 231 0.17 11.06 -0.03
C LEU A 231 0.61 12.52 0.01
N THR A 232 -0.22 13.37 -0.59
CA THR A 232 -0.08 14.83 -0.61
C THR A 232 -0.93 15.52 0.45
N GLY A 233 -1.88 14.79 1.02
CA GLY A 233 -2.84 15.24 2.02
C GLY A 233 -3.71 14.08 2.47
N GLY A 234 -4.32 14.22 3.65
CA GLY A 234 -4.87 13.08 4.38
C GLY A 234 -3.82 12.42 5.26
N ASN A 235 -4.21 11.33 5.90
CA ASN A 235 -3.38 10.60 6.84
C ASN A 235 -3.92 9.17 6.95
N PHE A 236 -3.03 8.18 6.98
CA PHE A 236 -3.37 6.84 7.43
C PHE A 236 -3.11 6.71 8.91
N GLN A 237 -3.99 6.01 9.61
CA GLN A 237 -3.74 5.67 10.99
C GLN A 237 -3.79 4.16 11.11
N ILE A 238 -2.61 3.55 11.21
CA ILE A 238 -2.49 2.14 11.56
C ILE A 238 -2.63 2.02 13.07
N HIS A 239 -3.57 1.20 13.49
CA HIS A 239 -3.91 0.99 14.88
C HIS A 239 -3.72 -0.47 15.28
N GLN A 240 -3.51 -0.69 16.58
CA GLN A 240 -3.69 -2.00 17.17
C GLN A 240 -5.13 -2.52 16.93
N PRO A 241 -5.32 -3.85 16.89
CA PRO A 241 -6.64 -4.44 16.87
C PRO A 241 -7.44 -4.00 18.10
N THR A 242 -8.73 -3.85 17.92
CA THR A 242 -9.65 -3.74 19.05
C THR A 242 -10.05 -5.13 19.55
N GLY A 243 -10.47 -5.24 20.81
CA GLY A 243 -10.97 -6.51 21.35
C GLY A 243 -12.18 -7.10 20.61
N PHE A 244 -12.77 -6.36 19.67
CA PHE A 244 -13.81 -6.85 18.75
C PHE A 244 -13.23 -7.61 17.55
N ASP A 245 -11.98 -7.36 17.18
CA ASP A 245 -11.30 -7.95 16.02
C ASP A 245 -10.69 -9.32 16.35
N MET A 246 -10.62 -9.68 17.64
CA MET A 246 -10.02 -10.93 18.14
C MET A 246 -11.03 -12.07 18.43
N LYS A 247 -12.31 -11.91 18.07
CA LYS A 247 -13.38 -12.89 18.32
C LYS A 247 -13.87 -13.52 17.04
#